data_AF-A0A428K0M4-F1
#
_entry.id   AF-A0A428K0M4-F1
#
_cell.length_a   1.000
_cell.length_b   1.000
_cell.length_c   1.000
_cell.angle_alpha   90.00
_cell.angle_beta   90.00
_cell.angle_gamma   90.00
#
_symmetry.space_group_name_H-M   'P 1'
#
loop_
_entity.id
_entity.type
_entity.pdbx_description
1 polymer ?
#
loop_
_entity_poly.entity_id
_entity_poly.type
_entity_poly.pdbx_seq_one_letter_code
_entity_poly.pdbx_strand_id
1 'polypeptide(L)'
;MKLTVLKQHTLKCFLILACIICSTSNVKAQKQTRLAPFKLVIKHNTNHDFTLTSLKGTIWKNLSFTLKSDTPQVIDEYGLLSSGTTSKVAPPNLTDFLFTITKTADGVLLKGLEGTTWTELSFSLPKNSKQLFTHKGMVK
;
A
#
# COMPACT_ATOMS: atom_id res chain seq x y z
N MET A 1 -21.48 -69.31 12.58
CA MET A 1 -20.57 -68.47 11.76
C MET A 1 -21.38 -67.44 10.94
N LYS A 2 -22.13 -66.55 11.59
CA LYS A 2 -22.90 -65.47 10.92
C LYS A 2 -22.96 -64.15 11.72
N LEU A 3 -22.73 -64.19 13.05
CA LEU A 3 -22.72 -62.98 13.89
C LEU A 3 -21.44 -62.12 13.76
N THR A 4 -20.30 -62.68 13.35
CA THR A 4 -19.02 -61.96 13.33
C THR A 4 -18.93 -60.97 12.15
N VAL A 5 -19.53 -61.32 11.01
CA VAL A 5 -19.48 -60.50 9.78
C VAL A 5 -20.32 -59.23 9.92
N LEU A 6 -21.50 -59.32 10.54
CA LEU A 6 -22.41 -58.18 10.71
C LEU A 6 -21.80 -57.07 11.57
N LYS A 7 -21.07 -57.43 12.64
CA LYS A 7 -20.43 -56.50 13.57
C LYS A 7 -19.24 -55.75 12.95
N GLN A 8 -18.60 -56.35 11.95
CA GLN A 8 -17.41 -55.83 11.27
C GLN A 8 -17.76 -54.81 10.18
N HIS A 9 -18.96 -54.92 9.57
CA HIS A 9 -19.48 -53.93 8.63
C HIS A 9 -20.07 -52.70 9.33
N THR A 10 -20.78 -52.87 10.43
CA THR A 10 -21.34 -51.74 11.21
C THR A 10 -20.24 -50.86 11.83
N LEU A 11 -19.11 -51.44 12.23
CA LEU A 11 -17.95 -50.70 12.76
C LEU A 11 -17.23 -49.88 11.68
N LYS A 12 -17.20 -50.37 10.43
CA LYS A 12 -16.61 -49.65 9.29
C LYS A 12 -17.50 -48.50 8.82
N CYS A 13 -18.82 -48.66 8.83
CA CYS A 13 -19.76 -47.58 8.47
C CYS A 13 -19.70 -46.41 9.47
N PHE A 14 -19.44 -46.69 10.75
CA PHE A 14 -19.33 -45.63 11.77
C PHE A 14 -18.03 -44.83 11.65
N LEU A 15 -16.93 -45.45 11.20
CA LEU A 15 -15.63 -44.78 11.02
C LEU A 15 -15.57 -43.84 9.80
N ILE A 16 -16.39 -44.08 8.77
CA ILE A 16 -16.41 -43.24 7.55
C ILE A 16 -17.24 -41.96 7.77
N LEU A 17 -18.23 -41.99 8.67
CA LEU A 17 -19.10 -40.83 8.94
C LEU A 17 -18.45 -39.79 9.87
N ALA A 18 -17.43 -40.17 10.65
CA ALA A 18 -16.77 -39.29 11.61
C ALA A 18 -15.68 -38.36 11.00
N CYS A 19 -15.24 -38.59 9.77
CA CYS A 19 -14.13 -37.84 9.16
C CYS A 19 -14.53 -36.53 8.44
N ILE A 20 -15.81 -36.15 8.42
CA ILE A 20 -16.29 -35.03 7.57
C ILE A 20 -16.36 -33.69 8.33
N ILE A 21 -16.16 -33.66 9.65
CA ILE A 21 -16.47 -32.46 10.47
C ILE A 21 -15.20 -31.83 11.06
N CYS A 22 -14.22 -31.42 10.25
CA CYS A 22 -13.05 -30.67 10.77
C CYS A 22 -12.41 -29.71 9.75
N SER A 23 -13.21 -28.98 8.98
CA SER A 23 -12.67 -27.90 8.15
C SER A 23 -13.63 -26.72 8.07
N THR A 24 -13.84 -26.03 9.19
CA THR A 24 -14.19 -24.61 9.11
C THR A 24 -12.90 -23.88 8.74
N SER A 25 -12.64 -23.78 7.44
CA SER A 25 -11.58 -22.90 6.95
C SER A 25 -11.96 -21.48 7.32
N ASN A 26 -11.18 -20.85 8.21
CA ASN A 26 -11.23 -19.41 8.38
C ASN A 26 -10.69 -18.78 7.10
N VAL A 27 -11.58 -18.53 6.13
CA VAL A 27 -11.25 -17.82 4.90
C VAL A 27 -10.96 -16.37 5.30
N LYS A 28 -9.70 -16.06 5.58
CA LYS A 28 -9.23 -14.67 5.52
C LYS A 28 -9.27 -14.28 4.05
N ALA A 29 -10.19 -13.39 3.68
CA ALA A 29 -10.17 -12.78 2.36
C ALA A 29 -8.79 -12.15 2.14
N GLN A 30 -7.95 -12.78 1.32
CA GLN A 30 -6.69 -12.19 0.89
C GLN A 30 -7.07 -11.05 -0.06
N LYS A 31 -6.99 -9.80 0.42
CA LYS A 31 -6.93 -8.62 -0.45
C LYS A 31 -5.74 -8.86 -1.36
N GLN A 32 -5.99 -9.32 -2.59
CA GLN A 32 -4.99 -9.31 -3.64
C GLN A 32 -4.71 -7.83 -3.87
N THR A 33 -3.74 -7.27 -3.15
CA THR A 33 -3.32 -5.87 -3.30
C THR A 33 -2.69 -5.77 -4.69
N ARG A 34 -3.55 -5.59 -5.69
CA ARG A 34 -3.13 -5.31 -7.05
C ARG A 34 -2.42 -3.98 -6.97
N LEU A 35 -1.10 -3.99 -7.10
CA LEU A 35 -0.29 -2.78 -7.14
C LEU A 35 -0.78 -1.92 -8.32
N ALA A 36 -1.57 -0.89 -8.00
CA ALA A 36 -2.04 0.05 -8.99
C ALA A 36 -0.86 0.91 -9.44
N PRO A 37 -0.52 0.93 -10.74
CA PRO A 37 0.68 1.62 -11.19
C PRO A 37 0.46 3.14 -11.20
N PHE A 38 1.21 3.86 -10.38
CA PHE A 38 1.34 5.32 -10.44
C PHE A 38 2.70 5.76 -11.01
N LYS A 39 2.75 7.01 -11.49
CA LYS A 39 3.96 7.67 -12.01
C LYS A 39 3.92 9.16 -11.68
N LEU A 40 4.82 9.61 -10.81
CA LEU A 40 4.86 10.97 -10.28
C LEU A 40 6.24 11.61 -10.48
N VAL A 41 6.27 12.90 -10.80
CA VAL A 41 7.48 13.71 -10.86
C VAL A 41 7.46 14.69 -9.71
N ILE A 42 8.48 14.68 -8.87
CA ILE A 42 8.72 15.74 -7.90
C ILE A 42 9.67 16.78 -8.48
N LYS A 43 9.38 18.06 -8.27
CA LYS A 43 10.25 19.19 -8.59
C LYS A 43 10.45 20.06 -7.36
N HIS A 44 11.68 20.51 -7.12
CA HIS A 44 11.99 21.55 -6.14
C HIS A 44 12.02 22.91 -6.86
N ASN A 45 11.10 23.81 -6.51
CA ASN A 45 10.92 25.10 -7.18
C ASN A 45 11.80 26.20 -6.59
N THR A 46 11.85 27.34 -7.28
CA THR A 46 12.70 28.49 -6.89
C THR A 46 12.29 29.12 -5.56
N ASN A 47 11.02 29.02 -5.19
CA ASN A 47 10.40 29.64 -4.02
C ASN A 47 10.32 28.71 -2.80
N HIS A 48 11.19 27.69 -2.72
CA HIS A 48 11.21 26.68 -1.64
C HIS A 48 10.01 25.72 -1.62
N ASP A 49 9.14 25.80 -2.62
CA ASP A 49 8.03 24.88 -2.79
C ASP A 49 8.44 23.60 -3.52
N PHE A 50 7.66 22.55 -3.29
CA PHE A 50 7.70 21.33 -4.07
C PHE A 50 6.45 21.24 -4.92
N THR A 51 6.61 20.72 -6.14
CA THR A 51 5.48 20.33 -6.98
C THR A 51 5.57 18.84 -7.29
N LEU A 52 4.49 18.11 -7.02
CA LEU A 52 4.26 16.79 -7.58
C LEU A 52 3.39 16.92 -8.83
N THR A 53 3.91 16.46 -9.96
CA THR A 53 3.16 16.33 -11.20
C THR A 53 2.83 14.87 -11.44
N SER A 54 1.54 14.58 -11.60
CA SER A 54 1.09 13.25 -11.95
C SER A 54 1.12 13.00 -13.45
N LEU A 55 1.71 11.87 -13.81
CA LEU A 55 1.65 11.31 -15.15
C LEU A 55 0.63 10.16 -15.22
N LYS A 56 0.35 9.51 -14.09
CA LYS A 56 -0.61 8.40 -13.97
C LYS A 56 -0.93 8.11 -12.50
N GLY A 57 -2.16 7.70 -12.23
CA GLY A 57 -2.57 7.06 -10.97
C GLY A 57 -3.17 7.99 -9.92
N THR A 58 -3.53 9.22 -10.29
CA THR A 58 -4.12 10.22 -9.38
C THR A 58 -5.29 10.92 -10.06
N ILE A 59 -6.18 11.52 -9.27
CA ILE A 59 -7.23 12.42 -9.80
C ILE A 59 -6.71 13.85 -10.05
N TRP A 60 -5.62 14.23 -9.40
CA TRP A 60 -5.00 15.55 -9.53
C TRP A 60 -3.88 15.53 -10.58
N LYS A 61 -3.70 16.63 -11.30
CA LYS A 61 -2.58 16.79 -12.23
C LYS A 61 -1.31 17.31 -11.55
N ASN A 62 -1.45 18.30 -10.68
CA ASN A 62 -0.36 18.91 -9.94
C ASN A 62 -0.77 19.15 -8.48
N LEU A 63 0.15 18.92 -7.55
CA LEU A 63 0.06 19.38 -6.16
C LEU A 63 1.28 20.27 -5.89
N SER A 64 1.06 21.49 -5.44
CA SER A 64 2.12 22.38 -4.98
C SER A 64 1.99 22.60 -3.48
N PHE A 65 3.09 22.44 -2.76
CA PHE A 65 3.12 22.52 -1.30
C PHE A 65 4.51 22.85 -0.79
N THR A 66 4.58 23.39 0.42
CA THR A 66 5.83 23.63 1.13
C THR A 66 6.01 22.55 2.20
N LEU A 67 7.23 22.07 2.38
CA LEU A 67 7.57 21.10 3.43
C LEU A 67 8.35 21.79 4.56
N LYS A 68 7.87 21.61 5.79
CA LYS A 68 8.66 21.91 6.99
C LYS A 68 9.76 20.85 7.13
N SER A 69 10.95 21.26 7.57
CA SER A 69 12.07 20.32 7.80
C SER A 69 11.65 19.20 8.73
N ASP A 70 12.01 17.98 8.36
CA ASP A 70 11.86 16.76 9.17
C ASP A 70 10.41 16.46 9.61
N THR A 71 9.44 17.10 8.96
CA THR A 71 8.01 16.89 9.19
C THR A 71 7.42 16.16 7.97
N PRO A 72 6.88 14.94 8.14
CA PRO A 72 6.31 14.21 7.02
C PRO A 72 4.96 14.81 6.59
N GLN A 73 4.78 14.90 5.27
CA GLN A 73 3.49 15.18 4.62
C GLN A 73 2.98 13.89 3.97
N VAL A 74 1.74 13.50 4.27
CA VAL A 74 1.12 12.29 3.71
C VAL A 74 0.41 12.61 2.40
N ILE A 75 0.53 11.72 1.41
CA ILE A 75 0.02 11.91 0.04
C ILE A 75 -0.59 10.60 -0.48
N ASP A 76 -1.75 10.69 -1.12
CA ASP A 76 -2.46 9.61 -1.80
C ASP A 76 -2.92 10.02 -3.22
N GLU A 77 -3.73 9.18 -3.88
CA GLU A 77 -4.27 9.46 -5.21
C GLU A 77 -5.22 10.66 -5.27
N TYR A 78 -5.74 11.10 -4.12
CA TYR A 78 -6.70 12.19 -3.95
C TYR A 78 -6.03 13.51 -3.58
N GLY A 79 -4.87 13.50 -2.94
CA GLY A 79 -4.11 14.73 -2.68
C GLY A 79 -3.19 14.68 -1.48
N LEU A 80 -3.06 15.84 -0.83
CA LEU A 80 -2.36 16.01 0.45
C LEU A 80 -3.33 15.72 1.60
N LEU A 81 -2.88 14.97 2.60
CA LEU A 81 -3.66 14.73 3.82
C LEU A 81 -3.17 15.67 4.94
N SER A 82 -4.09 16.34 5.62
CA SER A 82 -3.75 17.27 6.70
C SER A 82 -3.07 16.57 7.88
N SER A 83 -1.93 17.09 8.33
CA SER A 83 -1.24 16.60 9.53
C SER A 83 -2.10 16.88 10.76
N GLY A 84 -2.56 15.83 11.45
CA GLY A 84 -3.38 15.93 12.67
C GLY A 84 -4.89 15.82 12.44
N THR A 85 -5.36 15.84 11.20
CA THR A 85 -6.69 15.30 10.91
C THR A 85 -6.46 13.82 10.65
N THR A 86 -7.15 12.96 11.39
CA THR A 86 -7.67 11.74 10.77
C THR A 86 -8.53 12.24 9.61
N SER A 87 -7.92 12.67 8.49
CA SER A 87 -8.59 12.71 7.19
C SER A 87 -9.31 11.40 7.19
N LYS A 88 -10.65 11.46 7.20
CA LYS A 88 -11.54 10.29 7.14
C LYS A 88 -10.77 9.30 6.30
N VAL A 89 -10.13 8.33 6.97
CA VAL A 89 -9.23 7.41 6.29
C VAL A 89 -10.21 6.81 5.33
N ALA A 90 -10.08 7.10 4.02
CA ALA A 90 -10.84 6.37 3.03
C ALA A 90 -10.59 4.94 3.47
N PRO A 91 -11.63 4.20 3.92
CA PRO A 91 -11.46 2.99 4.72
C PRO A 91 -10.31 2.21 4.10
N PRO A 92 -9.35 1.66 4.88
CA PRO A 92 -7.99 1.20 4.47
C PRO A 92 -7.92 0.20 3.28
N ASN A 93 -9.05 0.00 2.64
CA ASN A 93 -9.37 -0.77 1.47
C ASN A 93 -9.68 0.07 0.20
N LEU A 94 -9.60 1.41 0.21
CA LEU A 94 -9.92 2.25 -0.96
C LEU A 94 -8.73 2.95 -1.62
N THR A 95 -7.59 3.11 -0.95
CA THR A 95 -6.45 3.80 -1.55
C THR A 95 -5.57 2.87 -2.38
N ASP A 96 -5.27 3.29 -3.61
CA ASP A 96 -4.38 2.58 -4.53
C ASP A 96 -2.90 2.71 -4.12
N PHE A 97 -2.53 3.83 -3.49
CA PHE A 97 -1.23 4.02 -2.85
C PHE A 97 -1.31 5.04 -1.70
N LEU A 98 -0.36 4.94 -0.77
CA LEU A 98 -0.17 5.92 0.29
C LEU A 98 1.32 6.04 0.59
N PHE A 99 1.85 7.26 0.59
CA PHE A 99 3.24 7.49 0.97
C PHE A 99 3.40 8.82 1.73
N THR A 100 4.51 8.97 2.43
CA THR A 100 4.91 10.24 3.01
C THR A 100 6.09 10.84 2.25
N ILE A 101 6.15 12.16 2.24
CA ILE A 101 7.30 12.93 1.78
C ILE A 101 7.84 13.78 2.93
N THR A 102 9.14 13.72 3.15
CA THR A 102 9.84 14.50 4.17
C THR A 102 11.01 15.23 3.54
N LYS A 103 11.11 16.54 3.81
CA LYS A 103 12.32 17.30 3.51
C LYS A 103 13.35 17.03 4.62
N THR A 104 14.53 16.57 4.23
CA THR A 104 15.64 16.25 5.12
C THR A 104 16.80 17.22 4.86
N ALA A 105 17.86 17.15 5.66
CA ALA A 105 19.09 17.90 5.43
C ALA A 105 19.73 17.60 4.06
N ASP A 106 19.70 16.33 3.62
CA ASP A 106 20.42 15.85 2.43
C ASP A 106 19.54 15.80 1.16
N GLY A 107 18.24 16.07 1.29
CA GLY A 107 17.30 16.03 0.18
C GLY A 107 15.87 15.67 0.57
N VAL A 108 15.31 14.69 -0.13
CA VAL A 108 13.92 14.23 0.04
C VAL A 108 13.92 12.75 0.42
N LEU A 109 13.13 12.43 1.45
CA LEU A 109 12.82 11.07 1.85
C LEU A 109 11.35 10.77 1.56
N LEU A 110 11.10 9.73 0.77
CA LEU A 110 9.78 9.16 0.56
C LEU A 110 9.65 7.88 1.38
N LYS A 111 8.55 7.71 2.12
CA LYS A 111 8.24 6.43 2.79
C LYS A 111 6.95 5.82 2.26
N GLY A 112 7.03 4.60 1.76
CA GLY A 112 5.90 3.86 1.24
C GLY A 112 5.10 3.25 2.39
N LEU A 113 3.81 3.55 2.45
CA LEU A 113 2.89 2.98 3.43
C LEU A 113 1.99 1.92 2.78
N GLU A 114 1.46 2.22 1.58
CA GLU A 114 0.64 1.31 0.78
C GLU A 114 0.95 1.49 -0.72
N GLY A 115 0.67 0.46 -1.53
CA GLY A 115 0.72 0.57 -3.01
C GLY A 115 2.12 0.77 -3.62
N THR A 116 3.18 0.52 -2.86
CA THR A 116 4.59 0.68 -3.26
C THR A 116 5.39 -0.59 -3.00
N THR A 117 6.40 -0.86 -3.83
CA THR A 117 7.33 -1.98 -3.62
C THR A 117 8.54 -1.61 -2.77
N TRP A 118 8.64 -0.33 -2.40
CA TRP A 118 9.74 0.23 -1.63
C TRP A 118 9.20 0.71 -0.29
N THR A 119 9.98 0.49 0.77
CA THR A 119 9.71 1.06 2.09
C THR A 119 10.16 2.50 2.14
N GLU A 120 11.33 2.79 1.57
CA GLU A 120 11.93 4.13 1.55
C GLU A 120 12.66 4.41 0.23
N LEU A 121 12.60 5.66 -0.22
CA LEU A 121 13.46 6.20 -1.26
C LEU A 121 14.05 7.51 -0.75
N SER A 122 15.38 7.61 -0.71
CA SER A 122 16.08 8.82 -0.31
C SER A 122 16.96 9.30 -1.45
N PHE A 123 16.89 10.59 -1.76
CA PHE A 123 17.66 11.20 -2.84
C PHE A 123 17.83 12.70 -2.64
N SER A 124 18.93 13.24 -3.13
CA SER A 124 19.13 14.68 -3.23
C SER A 124 18.24 15.27 -4.31
N LEU A 125 17.59 16.39 -4.03
CA LEU A 125 16.79 17.13 -4.99
C LEU A 125 17.16 18.62 -4.96
N PRO A 126 18.24 19.02 -5.64
CA PRO A 126 18.67 20.42 -5.71
C PRO A 126 17.57 21.35 -6.22
N LYS A 127 17.69 22.63 -5.89
CA LYS A 127 16.76 23.66 -6.39
C LYS A 127 16.68 23.63 -7.91
N ASN A 128 15.47 23.76 -8.47
CA ASN A 128 15.15 23.67 -9.90
C ASN A 128 15.40 22.29 -10.56
N SER A 129 15.69 21.26 -9.78
CA SER A 129 15.80 19.88 -10.27
C SER A 129 14.46 19.11 -10.11
N LYS A 130 14.39 17.95 -10.76
CA LYS A 130 13.24 17.05 -10.72
C LYS A 130 13.68 15.60 -10.59
N GLN A 131 12.85 14.77 -9.97
CA GLN A 131 13.02 13.32 -9.89
C GLN A 131 11.71 12.64 -10.25
N LEU A 132 11.78 11.62 -11.10
CA LEU A 132 10.66 10.76 -11.46
C LEU A 132 10.65 9.52 -10.56
N PHE A 133 9.49 9.14 -10.03
CA PHE A 133 9.33 7.90 -9.29
C PHE A 133 7.99 7.23 -9.57
N THR A 134 7.92 5.95 -9.25
CA THR A 134 6.77 5.07 -9.48
C THR A 134 6.55 4.18 -8.27
N HIS A 135 5.46 3.41 -8.29
CA HIS A 135 5.24 2.33 -7.33
C HIS A 135 6.42 1.34 -7.22
N LYS A 136 7.31 1.25 -8.22
CA LYS A 136 8.49 0.37 -8.22
C LYS A 136 9.77 1.02 -7.72
N GLY A 137 9.82 2.34 -7.57
CA GLY A 137 11.02 3.07 -7.16
C GLY A 137 11.30 4.29 -8.02
N MET A 138 12.52 4.83 -7.85
CA MET A 138 13.04 5.93 -8.67
C MET A 138 13.30 5.50 -10.12
N VAL A 139 13.10 6.43 -11.04
CA VAL A 139 13.42 6.26 -12.46
C VAL A 139 14.57 7.19 -12.80
N LYS A 140 15.63 6.64 -13.38
CA LYS A 140 16.79 7.40 -13.85
C LYS A 140 16.45 8.22 -15.09
#